data_AF-A0A684C1B0-F1
#
_entry.id   AF-A0A684C1B0-F1
#
_cell.length_a   1.000
_cell.length_b   1.000
_cell.length_c   1.000
_cell.angle_alpha   90.00
_cell.angle_beta   90.00
_cell.angle_gamma   90.00
#
_symmetry.space_group_name_H-M   'P 1'
#
loop_
_entity.id
_entity.type
_entity.pdbx_description
1 polymer ?
#
loop_
_entity_poly.entity_id
_entity_poly.type
_entity_poly.pdbx_seq_one_letter_code
_entity_poly.pdbx_strand_id
1 'polypeptide(L)'
;MDKRIILAVAGSGKTYHICNELKPLKRNLIIAFTNQNIKNIKDELIKIHGDIPKNTRVMTFSKFIYNFYLLPYESLIQEQFFATDFNSDGVYMADSPVRRLKNSKGKEYTNPNYIKQEEFEHFVK
;
A
#
# COMPACT_ATOMS: atom_id res chain seq x y z
N MET A 1 -10.46 29.40 0.99
CA MET A 1 -9.91 28.64 2.13
C MET A 1 -10.37 27.20 1.96
N ASP A 2 -9.51 26.32 1.44
CA ASP A 2 -9.95 24.98 0.96
C ASP A 2 -9.61 23.84 1.92
N LYS A 3 -8.91 24.12 3.02
CA LYS A 3 -8.46 23.11 4.00
C LYS A 3 -9.32 23.16 5.25
N ARG A 4 -9.83 22.00 5.70
CA ARG A 4 -10.66 21.84 6.90
C ARG A 4 -10.06 20.73 7.77
N ILE A 5 -10.02 20.96 9.08
CA ILE A 5 -9.69 19.93 10.08
C ILE A 5 -10.95 19.66 10.88
N ILE A 6 -11.26 18.38 11.12
CA ILE A 6 -12.40 17.94 11.93
C ILE A 6 -11.85 17.06 13.05
N LEU A 7 -11.97 17.53 14.29
CA LEU A 7 -11.65 16.74 15.49
C LEU A 7 -12.91 16.04 15.98
N ALA A 8 -12.82 14.75 16.28
CA ALA A 8 -14.00 13.94 16.55
C ALA A 8 -13.70 12.77 17.51
N VAL A 9 -14.57 12.60 18.49
CA VAL A 9 -14.48 11.53 19.51
C VAL A 9 -14.98 10.18 18.98
N ALA A 10 -14.79 9.11 19.74
CA ALA A 10 -15.40 7.81 19.42
C ALA A 10 -16.94 7.93 19.38
N GLY A 11 -17.60 7.21 18.48
CA GLY A 11 -19.07 7.23 18.35
C GLY A 11 -19.68 8.49 17.72
N SER A 12 -18.91 9.53 17.42
CA SER A 12 -19.45 10.82 16.91
C SER A 12 -19.94 10.81 15.45
N GLY A 13 -20.08 9.64 14.81
CA GLY A 13 -20.53 9.55 13.42
C GLY A 13 -19.51 10.01 12.36
N LYS A 14 -18.20 9.95 12.63
CA LYS A 14 -17.13 10.38 11.70
C LYS A 14 -17.29 9.88 10.26
N THR A 15 -17.47 8.56 10.11
CA THR A 15 -17.59 7.91 8.80
C THR A 15 -18.84 8.40 8.07
N TYR A 16 -19.98 8.42 8.76
CA TYR A 16 -21.24 8.93 8.22
C TYR A 16 -21.10 10.37 7.73
N HIS A 17 -20.51 11.25 8.54
CA HIS A 17 -20.32 12.65 8.18
C HIS A 17 -19.50 12.83 6.89
N ILE A 18 -18.35 12.13 6.77
CA ILE A 18 -17.49 12.22 5.59
C ILE A 18 -18.20 11.67 4.35
N CYS A 19 -18.91 10.53 4.47
CA CYS A 19 -19.62 9.92 3.35
C CYS A 19 -20.84 10.75 2.89
N ASN A 20 -21.52 11.43 3.83
CA ASN A 20 -22.68 12.26 3.55
C ASN A 20 -22.32 13.64 2.95
N GLU A 21 -21.23 14.26 3.38
CA GLU A 21 -20.74 15.52 2.79
C GLU A 21 -20.02 15.32 1.42
N LEU A 22 -19.77 14.08 1.02
CA LEU A 22 -19.06 13.76 -0.21
C LEU A 22 -19.85 14.22 -1.45
N LYS A 23 -19.14 14.85 -2.39
CA LYS A 23 -19.72 15.33 -3.66
C LYS A 23 -19.52 14.28 -4.76
N PRO A 24 -20.52 13.47 -5.12
CA PRO A 24 -20.34 12.27 -5.96
C PRO A 24 -19.90 12.58 -7.40
N LEU A 25 -20.24 13.77 -7.91
CA LEU A 25 -19.85 14.21 -9.26
C LEU A 25 -18.39 14.70 -9.33
N LYS A 26 -17.78 15.07 -8.20
CA LYS A 26 -16.38 15.52 -8.13
C LYS A 26 -15.43 14.33 -7.99
N ARG A 27 -14.14 14.58 -8.23
CA ARG A 27 -13.08 13.61 -7.93
C ARG A 27 -12.83 13.59 -6.43
N ASN A 28 -13.00 12.42 -5.80
CA ASN A 28 -12.81 12.25 -4.37
C ASN A 28 -11.73 11.19 -4.09
N LEU A 29 -10.91 11.41 -3.08
CA LEU A 29 -9.93 10.44 -2.58
C LEU A 29 -10.09 10.35 -1.05
N ILE A 30 -10.47 9.18 -0.57
CA ILE A 30 -10.55 8.87 0.86
C ILE A 30 -9.44 7.89 1.22
N ILE A 31 -8.65 8.25 2.22
CA ILE A 31 -7.53 7.45 2.72
C ILE A 31 -7.76 7.11 4.19
N ALA A 32 -7.54 5.86 4.57
CA ALA A 32 -7.55 5.42 5.97
C ALA A 32 -6.41 4.43 6.24
N PHE A 33 -6.14 4.10 7.51
CA PHE A 33 -4.99 3.26 7.86
C PHE A 33 -5.24 1.75 7.78
N THR A 34 -6.45 1.28 8.06
CA THR A 34 -6.75 -0.16 8.19
C THR A 34 -7.74 -0.63 7.14
N ASN A 35 -7.66 -1.92 6.77
CA ASN A 35 -8.62 -2.54 5.85
C ASN A 35 -10.05 -2.50 6.40
N GLN A 36 -10.21 -2.65 7.71
CA GLN A 36 -11.54 -2.54 8.35
C GLN A 36 -12.13 -1.13 8.20
N ASN A 37 -11.32 -0.07 8.37
CA ASN A 37 -11.79 1.30 8.16
C ASN A 37 -12.22 1.51 6.70
N ILE A 38 -11.46 0.97 5.74
CA ILE A 38 -11.81 1.05 4.31
C ILE A 38 -13.11 0.32 4.00
N LYS A 39 -13.31 -0.89 4.55
CA LYS A 39 -14.56 -1.63 4.40
C LYS A 39 -15.74 -0.82 4.95
N ASN A 40 -15.64 -0.34 6.18
CA ASN A 40 -16.70 0.45 6.82
C ASN A 40 -17.06 1.72 6.02
N ILE A 41 -16.05 2.41 5.47
CA ILE A 41 -16.27 3.59 4.63
C ILE A 41 -17.01 3.22 3.34
N LYS A 42 -16.59 2.14 2.66
CA LYS A 42 -17.23 1.67 1.43
C LYS A 42 -18.69 1.26 1.67
N ASP A 43 -18.94 0.50 2.73
CA ASP A 43 -20.29 0.07 3.10
C ASP A 43 -21.20 1.29 3.36
N GLU A 44 -20.70 2.32 4.05
CA GLU A 44 -21.46 3.55 4.29
C GLU A 44 -21.67 4.38 3.01
N LEU A 45 -20.68 4.42 2.09
CA LEU A 45 -20.85 5.08 0.79
C LEU A 45 -21.92 4.38 -0.05
N ILE A 46 -21.91 3.05 -0.12
CA ILE A 46 -22.91 2.26 -0.84
C ILE A 46 -24.29 2.47 -0.22
N LYS A 47 -24.38 2.50 1.12
CA LYS A 47 -25.64 2.75 1.82
C LYS A 47 -26.23 4.14 1.50
N ILE A 48 -25.41 5.17 1.40
CA ILE A 48 -25.87 6.56 1.16
C ILE A 48 -26.12 6.83 -0.32
N HIS A 49 -25.23 6.36 -1.21
CA HIS A 49 -25.21 6.73 -2.63
C HIS A 49 -25.69 5.60 -3.56
N GLY A 50 -26.05 4.42 -3.01
CA GLY A 50 -26.45 3.22 -3.76
C GLY A 50 -25.27 2.42 -4.33
N ASP A 51 -24.14 3.07 -4.57
CA ASP A 51 -22.86 2.48 -4.97
C ASP A 51 -21.71 3.42 -4.56
N ILE A 52 -20.46 3.00 -4.72
CA ILE A 52 -19.31 3.89 -4.63
C ILE A 52 -19.36 4.84 -5.83
N PRO A 53 -19.42 6.18 -5.63
CA PRO A 53 -19.49 7.10 -6.76
C PRO A 53 -18.32 6.92 -7.72
N LYS A 54 -18.58 6.93 -9.03
CA LYS A 54 -17.60 6.60 -10.09
C LYS A 54 -16.25 7.32 -9.97
N ASN A 55 -16.26 8.57 -9.53
CA ASN A 55 -15.06 9.41 -9.40
C ASN A 55 -14.43 9.39 -7.99
N THR A 56 -14.82 8.43 -7.15
CA THR A 56 -14.34 8.29 -5.77
C THR A 56 -13.41 7.09 -5.65
N ARG A 57 -12.21 7.31 -5.10
CA ARG A 57 -11.29 6.24 -4.70
C ARG A 57 -11.21 6.15 -3.18
N VAL A 58 -11.33 4.93 -2.66
CA VAL A 58 -11.20 4.62 -1.22
C VAL A 58 -10.13 3.55 -1.06
N MET A 59 -9.03 3.86 -0.37
CA MET A 59 -7.90 2.94 -0.21
C MET A 59 -7.12 3.17 1.09
N THR A 60 -6.34 2.18 1.50
CA THR A 60 -5.45 2.36 2.65
C THR A 60 -4.31 3.31 2.33
N PHE A 61 -3.71 3.92 3.36
CA PHE A 61 -2.54 4.77 3.21
C PHE A 61 -1.38 4.03 2.53
N SER A 62 -1.09 2.78 2.93
CA SER A 62 -0.04 1.98 2.31
C SER A 62 -0.31 1.72 0.82
N LYS A 63 -1.57 1.45 0.43
CA LYS A 63 -1.95 1.28 -0.97
C LYS A 63 -1.85 2.58 -1.76
N PHE A 64 -2.14 3.71 -1.13
CA PHE A 64 -1.91 5.03 -1.71
C PHE A 64 -0.42 5.26 -2.00
N ILE A 65 0.46 4.98 -1.04
CA ILE A 65 1.91 5.11 -1.25
C ILE A 65 2.38 4.17 -2.37
N TYR A 66 2.02 2.89 -2.32
CA TYR A 66 2.42 1.94 -3.34
C TYR A 66 1.95 2.36 -4.75
N ASN A 67 0.66 2.60 -4.94
CA ASN A 67 0.10 2.90 -6.27
C ASN A 67 0.58 4.23 -6.86
N PHE A 68 0.84 5.25 -6.04
CA PHE A 68 1.14 6.60 -6.53
C PHE A 68 2.63 6.95 -6.49
N TYR A 69 3.42 6.31 -5.64
CA TYR A 69 4.84 6.65 -5.45
C TYR A 69 5.81 5.52 -5.77
N LEU A 70 5.39 4.25 -5.73
CA LEU A 70 6.30 3.12 -5.99
C LEU A 70 6.04 2.49 -7.35
N LEU A 71 4.78 2.12 -7.62
CA LEU A 71 4.36 1.46 -8.86
C LEU A 71 4.83 2.20 -10.14
N PRO A 72 4.79 3.55 -10.23
CA PRO A 72 5.29 4.25 -11.42
C PRO A 72 6.78 4.08 -11.71
N TYR A 73 7.57 3.63 -10.73
CA TYR A 73 9.00 3.40 -10.85
C TYR A 73 9.35 1.92 -11.08
N GLU A 74 8.36 1.01 -11.11
CA GLU A 74 8.64 -0.41 -11.38
C GLU A 74 9.25 -0.64 -12.76
N SER A 75 8.88 0.16 -13.77
CA SER A 75 9.49 0.09 -15.09
C SER A 75 11.00 0.42 -15.06
N LEU A 76 11.42 1.34 -14.20
CA LEU A 76 12.84 1.66 -14.02
C LEU A 76 13.62 0.49 -13.38
N ILE A 77 12.95 -0.27 -12.50
CA ILE A 77 13.53 -1.49 -11.93
C ILE A 77 13.70 -2.55 -13.03
N GLN A 78 12.68 -2.74 -13.89
CA GLN A 78 12.76 -3.67 -15.02
C GLN A 78 13.90 -3.32 -15.97
N GLU A 79 14.08 -2.04 -16.28
CA GLU A 79 15.18 -1.55 -17.12
C GLU A 79 16.54 -1.78 -16.48
N GLN A 80 16.70 -1.46 -15.18
CA GLN A 80 17.97 -1.61 -14.48
C GLN A 80 18.42 -3.07 -14.39
N PHE A 81 17.48 -4.00 -14.23
CA PHE A 81 17.78 -5.41 -14.01
C PHE A 81 17.57 -6.29 -15.26
N PHE A 82 17.22 -5.71 -16.42
CA PHE A 82 16.83 -6.44 -17.63
C PHE A 82 15.73 -7.51 -17.39
N ALA A 83 14.89 -7.28 -16.37
CA ALA A 83 13.84 -8.21 -15.93
C ALA A 83 12.51 -7.82 -16.58
N THR A 84 12.35 -8.12 -17.87
CA THR A 84 11.22 -7.62 -18.68
C THR A 84 9.86 -8.25 -18.35
N ASP A 85 9.84 -9.40 -17.68
CA ASP A 85 8.64 -10.24 -17.57
C ASP A 85 8.12 -10.39 -16.14
N PHE A 86 8.59 -9.59 -15.18
CA PHE A 86 8.13 -9.71 -13.79
C PHE A 86 6.87 -8.86 -13.54
N ASN A 87 5.92 -9.46 -12.81
CA ASN A 87 4.74 -8.77 -12.30
C ASN A 87 4.83 -8.66 -10.77
N SER A 88 4.57 -7.47 -10.24
CA SER A 88 4.65 -7.15 -8.82
C SER A 88 3.28 -7.19 -8.16
N ASP A 89 3.09 -8.06 -7.18
CA ASP A 89 1.88 -8.08 -6.35
C ASP A 89 1.91 -7.03 -5.22
N GLY A 90 3.06 -6.36 -5.04
CA GLY A 90 3.25 -5.37 -3.99
C GLY A 90 4.69 -5.25 -3.52
N VAL A 91 4.90 -4.37 -2.56
CA VAL A 91 6.15 -4.29 -1.80
C VAL A 91 5.93 -4.75 -0.36
N TYR A 92 6.95 -5.38 0.20
CA TYR A 92 7.03 -5.67 1.62
C TYR A 92 8.42 -5.26 2.13
N MET A 93 8.48 -4.87 3.40
CA MET A 93 9.74 -4.57 4.05
C MET A 93 10.29 -5.88 4.60
N ALA A 94 11.37 -6.38 4.02
CA ALA A 94 12.14 -7.46 4.61
C ALA A 94 13.61 -7.08 4.67
N ASP A 95 14.27 -7.65 5.67
CA ASP A 95 15.72 -7.58 5.76
C ASP A 95 16.33 -8.31 4.56
N SER A 96 17.38 -7.72 4.00
CA SER A 96 18.18 -8.37 2.97
C SER A 96 18.72 -9.70 3.48
N PRO A 97 18.80 -10.74 2.63
CA PRO A 97 19.38 -12.01 3.02
C PRO A 97 20.83 -11.80 3.50
N VAL A 98 21.18 -12.42 4.62
CA VAL A 98 22.55 -12.33 5.16
C VAL A 98 23.51 -13.21 4.35
N ARG A 99 24.71 -12.68 4.06
CA ARG A 99 25.76 -13.41 3.32
C ARG A 99 26.31 -14.63 4.07
N ARG A 100 26.36 -14.54 5.40
CA ARG A 100 26.91 -15.58 6.28
C ARG A 100 25.91 -15.93 7.37
N LEU A 101 25.80 -17.22 7.66
CA LEU A 101 24.98 -17.78 8.73
C LEU A 101 25.88 -18.31 9.84
N LYS A 102 25.36 -18.38 11.06
CA LYS A 102 26.03 -19.01 12.20
C LYS A 102 25.36 -20.35 12.49
N ASN A 103 26.16 -21.39 12.68
CA ASN A 103 25.64 -22.68 13.14
C ASN A 103 25.39 -22.65 14.66
N SER A 104 24.82 -23.72 15.21
CA SER A 104 24.56 -23.88 16.65
C SER A 104 25.82 -23.79 17.53
N LYS A 105 27.01 -23.96 16.95
CA LYS A 105 28.32 -23.84 17.61
C LYS A 105 28.97 -22.47 17.38
N GLY A 106 28.25 -21.51 16.81
CA GLY A 106 28.74 -20.15 16.54
C GLY A 106 29.71 -20.02 15.36
N LYS A 107 30.03 -21.09 14.64
CA LYS A 107 30.90 -21.05 13.47
C LYS A 107 30.15 -20.50 12.26
N GLU A 108 30.74 -19.51 11.61
CA GLU A 108 30.18 -18.86 10.42
C GLU A 108 30.43 -19.65 9.14
N TYR A 109 29.40 -19.76 8.31
CA TYR A 109 29.45 -20.39 6.98
C TYR A 109 28.68 -19.56 5.95
N THR A 110 28.98 -19.76 4.68
CA THR A 110 28.30 -19.06 3.57
C THR A 110 26.84 -19.47 3.49
N ASN A 111 25.94 -18.50 3.37
CA ASN A 111 24.52 -18.78 3.14
C ASN A 111 24.33 -19.32 1.71
N PRO A 112 23.93 -20.59 1.52
CA PRO A 112 23.73 -21.15 0.18
C PRO A 112 22.57 -20.50 -0.58
N ASN A 113 21.66 -19.84 0.13
CA ASN A 113 20.50 -19.15 -0.45
C ASN A 113 20.75 -17.65 -0.62
N TYR A 114 21.98 -17.17 -0.47
CA TYR A 114 22.30 -15.75 -0.69
C TYR A 114 22.42 -15.45 -2.19
N ILE A 115 21.52 -14.59 -2.65
CA ILE A 115 21.56 -13.98 -3.99
C ILE A 115 22.27 -12.64 -3.85
N LYS A 116 23.11 -12.25 -4.82
CA LYS A 116 23.87 -10.99 -4.75
C LYS A 116 22.99 -9.79 -5.08
N GLN A 117 23.30 -8.60 -4.55
CA GLN A 117 22.49 -7.39 -4.72
C GLN A 117 22.44 -6.87 -6.16
N GLU A 118 23.37 -7.29 -7.01
CA GLU A 118 23.39 -6.98 -8.43
C GLU A 118 22.38 -7.82 -9.23
N GLU A 119 21.85 -8.89 -8.64
CA GLU A 119 20.88 -9.80 -9.26
C GLU A 119 19.45 -9.42 -8.83
N PHE A 120 18.51 -9.43 -9.77
CA PHE A 120 17.12 -9.02 -9.55
C PHE A 120 16.44 -9.86 -8.45
N GLU A 121 16.74 -11.16 -8.45
CA GLU A 121 16.22 -12.17 -7.55
C GLU A 121 16.61 -11.90 -6.08
N HIS A 122 17.55 -10.99 -5.82
CA HIS A 122 17.83 -10.52 -4.46
C HIS A 122 16.64 -9.78 -3.84
N PHE A 123 15.85 -9.11 -4.67
CA PHE A 123 14.74 -8.25 -4.26
C PHE A 123 13.36 -8.90 -4.44
N VAL A 124 13.31 -10.04 -5.12
CA VAL A 124 12.09 -10.81 -5.36
C VAL A 124 12.00 -11.97 -4.35
N LYS A 125 10.81 -12.23 -3.83
CA LYS A 125 10.50 -13.43 -3.03
C LYS A 125 9.25 -14.10 -3.56
#